data_AF-A0A0M0WWX2-F1
#
_entry.id   AF-A0A0M0WWX2-F1
#
_cell.length_a   1.000
_cell.length_b   1.000
_cell.length_c   1.000
_cell.angle_alpha   90.00
_cell.angle_beta   90.00
_cell.angle_gamma   90.00
#
_symmetry.space_group_name_H-M   'P 1'
#
loop_
_entity.id
_entity.type
_entity.pdbx_description
1 polymer ?
#
loop_
_entity_poly.entity_id
_entity_poly.type
_entity_poly.pdbx_seq_one_letter_code
_entity_poly.pdbx_strand_id
1 'polypeptide(L)'
;MQKKAFVFPGQGSQYVGMGKKLVENFKLASDVFEEANEALSFDLKKMCFEGDKSELTLTYNAQPAILTTSVAMFRVLMAEEGITPDLMAGHSLGEISALTAAGAIDFADAVKIVRKRGEFMQQAVPPQLGSMIAVMTRDVEKLKDICRSVSGSSGIASISNFNSRTQTVISGNRHTVDQVVKILEEQQIKSSQLNVSAPFHCALMEPAAEMFKQELANYTFHDFKYPILSNVTAKPYQGKEDIVENLTAQIVMPVRWVDCMTYAKMAMVQYAVEIGPGNVLKNMMGGIYSDIPFYCYDIPANVTVLKKHIEKSYIPFLSRSLGISAATRNHNWNEEEYRKGVIEPYNRINELQQHIEKDGRTATLEEMQQGIEMLLTMFQTKKTPLDEQVARFQELFRDSGTEALFQDFDYRAIKQGGFAWI
;
A
#
# COMPACT_ATOMS: atom_id res chain seq x y z
N MET A 1 11.57 9.52 -10.13
CA MET A 1 11.46 8.46 -9.09
C MET A 1 10.75 7.22 -9.62
N GLN A 2 11.04 6.03 -9.08
CA GLN A 2 10.36 4.80 -9.51
C GLN A 2 8.93 4.72 -8.96
N LYS A 3 7.96 4.29 -9.78
CA LYS A 3 6.57 4.12 -9.33
C LYS A 3 6.45 2.93 -8.39
N LYS A 4 5.85 3.10 -7.22
CA LYS A 4 5.69 2.04 -6.21
C LYS A 4 4.24 1.76 -5.85
N ALA A 5 3.93 0.48 -5.67
CA ALA A 5 2.65 0.04 -5.14
C ALA A 5 2.79 -0.42 -3.68
N PHE A 6 1.93 0.07 -2.80
CA PHE A 6 1.78 -0.50 -1.46
C PHE A 6 0.56 -1.40 -1.42
N VAL A 7 0.76 -2.65 -1.00
CA VAL A 7 -0.28 -3.67 -0.99
C VAL A 7 -0.54 -4.22 0.39
N PHE A 8 -1.81 -4.45 0.72
CA PHE A 8 -2.24 -4.81 2.07
C PHE A 8 -2.90 -6.19 2.09
N PRO A 9 -2.40 -7.14 2.89
CA PRO A 9 -2.95 -8.50 2.93
C PRO A 9 -4.32 -8.53 3.62
N GLY A 10 -5.10 -9.55 3.29
CA GLY A 10 -6.39 -9.84 3.92
C GLY A 10 -6.31 -11.01 4.91
N GLN A 11 -7.48 -11.54 5.28
CA GLN A 11 -7.60 -12.68 6.19
C GLN A 11 -6.80 -13.90 5.70
N GLY A 12 -6.17 -14.60 6.65
CA GLY A 12 -5.27 -15.73 6.40
C GLY A 12 -3.78 -15.36 6.58
N SER A 13 -3.46 -14.07 6.68
CA SER A 13 -2.11 -13.57 6.92
C SER A 13 -1.74 -13.42 8.40
N GLN A 14 -2.73 -13.43 9.30
CA GLN A 14 -2.53 -13.25 10.73
C GLN A 14 -1.74 -14.40 11.36
N TYR A 15 -0.91 -14.07 12.35
CA TYR A 15 -0.21 -15.04 13.19
C TYR A 15 0.01 -14.47 14.58
N VAL A 16 0.09 -15.34 15.59
CA VAL A 16 0.40 -14.94 16.97
C VAL A 16 1.85 -14.44 17.03
N GLY A 17 2.03 -13.23 17.56
CA GLY A 17 3.28 -12.50 17.59
C GLY A 17 3.39 -11.39 16.53
N MET A 18 2.41 -11.24 15.64
CA MET A 18 2.43 -10.17 14.63
C MET A 18 2.42 -8.79 15.26
N GLY A 19 3.18 -7.85 14.71
CA GLY A 19 3.30 -6.47 15.22
C GLY A 19 4.11 -6.30 16.50
N LYS A 20 4.44 -7.39 17.25
CA LYS A 20 5.15 -7.30 18.53
C LYS A 20 6.49 -6.58 18.42
N LYS A 21 7.36 -7.05 17.51
CA LYS A 21 8.66 -6.41 17.25
C LYS A 21 8.52 -4.97 16.78
N LEU A 22 7.46 -4.66 16.02
CA LEU A 22 7.24 -3.31 15.54
C LEU A 22 6.94 -2.37 16.72
N VAL A 23 6.07 -2.79 17.64
CA VAL A 23 5.75 -2.02 18.86
C VAL A 23 6.95 -1.88 19.80
N GLU A 24 7.78 -2.92 19.92
CA GLU A 24 9.00 -2.89 20.74
C GLU A 24 10.04 -1.86 20.23
N ASN A 25 10.08 -1.61 18.92
CA ASN A 25 11.09 -0.75 18.29
C ASN A 25 10.57 0.65 17.94
N PHE A 26 9.26 0.85 17.79
CA PHE A 26 8.69 2.11 17.29
C PHE A 26 7.49 2.57 18.13
N LYS A 27 7.63 3.75 18.77
CA LYS A 27 6.54 4.40 19.51
C LYS A 27 5.29 4.61 18.65
N LEU A 28 5.48 4.98 17.39
CA LEU A 28 4.39 5.17 16.43
C LEU A 28 3.55 3.91 16.23
N ALA A 29 4.19 2.73 16.21
CA ALA A 29 3.46 1.46 16.15
C ALA A 29 2.76 1.16 17.48
N SER A 30 3.41 1.44 18.63
CA SER A 30 2.74 1.30 19.92
C SER A 30 1.44 2.11 19.96
N ASP A 31 1.48 3.36 19.49
CA ASP A 31 0.34 4.26 19.56
C ASP A 31 -0.84 3.78 18.71
N VAL A 32 -0.56 3.17 17.56
CA VAL A 32 -1.60 2.55 16.71
C VAL A 32 -2.30 1.39 17.42
N PHE A 33 -1.53 0.56 18.14
CA PHE A 33 -2.11 -0.55 18.90
C PHE A 33 -2.92 -0.07 20.11
N GLU A 34 -2.48 0.99 20.79
CA GLU A 34 -3.28 1.58 21.88
C GLU A 34 -4.55 2.26 21.36
N GLU A 35 -4.48 3.00 20.24
CA GLU A 35 -5.64 3.60 19.57
C GLU A 35 -6.67 2.51 19.19
N ALA A 36 -6.21 1.34 18.72
CA ALA A 36 -7.08 0.21 18.42
C ALA A 36 -7.73 -0.39 19.68
N ASN A 37 -6.95 -0.54 20.77
CA ASN A 37 -7.47 -1.02 22.05
C ASN A 37 -8.58 -0.12 22.59
N GLU A 38 -8.35 1.20 22.55
CA GLU A 38 -9.33 2.20 23.00
C GLU A 38 -10.60 2.15 22.13
N ALA A 39 -10.44 2.20 20.80
CA ALA A 39 -11.54 2.21 19.86
C ALA A 39 -12.43 0.95 19.93
N LEU A 40 -11.83 -0.20 20.23
CA LEU A 40 -12.53 -1.48 20.34
C LEU A 40 -12.95 -1.83 21.78
N SER A 41 -12.44 -1.10 22.79
CA SER A 41 -12.62 -1.39 24.20
C SER A 41 -12.22 -2.84 24.60
N PHE A 42 -11.20 -3.40 23.93
CA PHE A 42 -10.59 -4.68 24.29
C PHE A 42 -9.11 -4.71 23.94
N ASP A 43 -8.34 -5.58 24.59
CA ASP A 43 -6.89 -5.71 24.41
C ASP A 43 -6.53 -6.50 23.13
N LEU A 44 -6.67 -5.84 21.98
CA LEU A 44 -6.27 -6.35 20.67
C LEU A 44 -4.77 -6.60 20.60
N LYS A 45 -3.96 -5.75 21.25
CA LYS A 45 -2.50 -5.90 21.35
C LYS A 45 -2.11 -7.25 21.94
N LYS A 46 -2.65 -7.61 23.10
CA LYS A 46 -2.42 -8.92 23.74
C LYS A 46 -2.90 -10.06 22.85
N MET A 47 -4.06 -9.92 22.20
CA MET A 47 -4.56 -10.94 21.27
C MET A 47 -3.59 -11.17 20.10
N CYS A 48 -3.02 -10.11 19.53
CA CYS A 48 -2.06 -10.22 18.43
C CYS A 48 -0.75 -10.86 18.88
N PHE A 49 -0.26 -10.54 20.08
CA PHE A 49 1.10 -10.90 20.51
C PHE A 49 1.18 -12.26 21.19
N GLU A 50 0.17 -12.57 21.99
CA GLU A 50 0.18 -13.68 22.95
C GLU A 50 -1.14 -14.46 22.96
N GLY A 51 -2.12 -14.05 22.14
CA GLY A 51 -3.43 -14.66 22.08
C GLY A 51 -3.42 -16.09 21.55
N ASP A 52 -4.54 -16.77 21.73
CA ASP A 52 -4.74 -18.08 21.13
C ASP A 52 -4.93 -17.97 19.62
N LYS A 53 -4.30 -18.87 18.86
CA LYS A 53 -4.35 -18.84 17.39
C LYS A 53 -5.77 -19.06 16.86
N SER A 54 -6.56 -19.92 17.50
CA SER A 54 -7.92 -20.20 17.07
C SER A 54 -8.83 -18.99 17.30
N GLU A 55 -8.68 -18.31 18.45
CA GLU A 55 -9.37 -17.04 18.73
C GLU A 55 -8.97 -15.94 17.76
N LEU A 56 -7.67 -15.73 17.52
CA LEU A 56 -7.19 -14.73 16.57
C LEU A 56 -7.69 -15.00 15.13
N THR A 57 -7.93 -16.27 14.79
CA THR A 57 -8.40 -16.66 13.45
C THR A 57 -9.91 -16.44 13.25
N LEU A 58 -10.68 -16.21 14.31
CA LEU A 58 -12.09 -15.83 14.19
C LEU A 58 -12.18 -14.54 13.38
N THR A 59 -13.05 -14.50 12.39
CA THR A 59 -13.06 -13.44 11.36
C THR A 59 -13.24 -12.05 11.96
N TYR A 60 -14.07 -11.89 12.99
CA TYR A 60 -14.24 -10.64 13.72
C TYR A 60 -13.01 -10.19 14.53
N ASN A 61 -12.11 -11.12 14.89
CA ASN A 61 -10.84 -10.83 15.57
C ASN A 61 -9.73 -10.57 14.55
N ALA A 62 -9.63 -11.42 13.52
CA ALA A 62 -8.58 -11.37 12.51
C ALA A 62 -8.59 -10.05 11.73
N GLN A 63 -9.77 -9.56 11.32
CA GLN A 63 -9.87 -8.35 10.51
C GLN A 63 -9.28 -7.10 11.19
N PRO A 64 -9.71 -6.70 12.42
CA PRO A 64 -9.10 -5.56 13.10
C PRO A 64 -7.63 -5.79 13.45
N ALA A 65 -7.24 -7.04 13.75
CA ALA A 65 -5.85 -7.38 14.04
C ALA A 65 -4.90 -7.16 12.85
N ILE A 66 -5.32 -7.61 11.65
CA ILE A 66 -4.57 -7.43 10.40
C ILE A 66 -4.54 -5.95 10.01
N LEU A 67 -5.67 -5.24 10.09
CA LEU A 67 -5.74 -3.81 9.78
C LEU A 67 -4.81 -3.00 10.69
N THR A 68 -4.87 -3.23 12.00
CA THR A 68 -4.01 -2.55 12.99
C THR A 68 -2.53 -2.78 12.71
N THR A 69 -2.14 -4.04 12.48
CA THR A 69 -0.76 -4.39 12.15
C THR A 69 -0.30 -3.70 10.85
N SER A 70 -1.16 -3.69 9.84
CA SER A 70 -0.83 -3.12 8.53
C SER A 70 -0.72 -1.59 8.57
N VAL A 71 -1.60 -0.90 9.30
CA VAL A 71 -1.54 0.55 9.47
C VAL A 71 -0.33 0.96 10.32
N ALA A 72 -0.01 0.19 11.36
CA ALA A 72 1.21 0.41 12.14
C ALA A 72 2.47 0.30 11.27
N MET A 73 2.56 -0.77 10.45
CA MET A 73 3.65 -0.95 9.49
C MET A 73 3.72 0.17 8.46
N PHE A 74 2.57 0.61 7.93
CA PHE A 74 2.51 1.71 6.97
C PHE A 74 3.04 3.02 7.57
N ARG A 75 2.56 3.38 8.77
CA ARG A 75 2.97 4.59 9.48
C ARG A 75 4.48 4.57 9.78
N VAL A 76 5.02 3.43 10.23
CA VAL A 76 6.47 3.27 10.48
C VAL A 76 7.28 3.34 9.18
N LEU A 77 6.87 2.61 8.13
CA LEU A 77 7.57 2.64 6.84
C LEU A 77 7.67 4.06 6.27
N MET A 78 6.57 4.80 6.31
CA MET A 78 6.53 6.20 5.87
C MET A 78 7.47 7.08 6.70
N ALA A 79 7.50 6.90 8.02
CA ALA A 79 8.33 7.71 8.92
C ALA A 79 9.82 7.39 8.82
N GLU A 80 10.18 6.12 8.72
CA GLU A 80 11.57 5.66 8.72
C GLU A 80 12.23 5.77 7.35
N GLU A 81 11.49 5.52 6.27
CA GLU A 81 12.07 5.44 4.92
C GLU A 81 11.68 6.61 4.01
N GLY A 82 10.75 7.47 4.44
CA GLY A 82 10.31 8.65 3.68
C GLY A 82 9.59 8.34 2.36
N ILE A 83 9.19 7.08 2.11
CA ILE A 83 8.55 6.68 0.84
C ILE A 83 7.03 6.73 0.89
N THR A 84 6.40 7.25 -0.17
CA THR A 84 4.93 7.34 -0.33
C THR A 84 4.42 6.43 -1.45
N PRO A 85 3.21 5.84 -1.40
CA PRO A 85 2.73 5.02 -2.50
C PRO A 85 2.33 5.86 -3.73
N ASP A 86 2.63 5.36 -4.93
CA ASP A 86 2.05 5.89 -6.18
C ASP A 86 0.72 5.20 -6.53
N LEU A 87 0.49 4.02 -5.94
CA LEU A 87 -0.72 3.22 -6.05
C LEU A 87 -0.88 2.35 -4.80
N MET A 88 -2.11 2.16 -4.35
CA MET A 88 -2.43 1.27 -3.24
C MET A 88 -3.46 0.23 -3.68
N ALA A 89 -3.39 -0.96 -3.10
CA ALA A 89 -4.40 -2.00 -3.26
C ALA A 89 -4.39 -2.89 -2.04
N GLY A 90 -5.49 -3.56 -1.74
CA GLY A 90 -5.45 -4.61 -0.73
C GLY A 90 -6.40 -5.73 -1.06
N HIS A 91 -6.15 -6.90 -0.49
CA HIS A 91 -6.96 -8.08 -0.77
C HIS A 91 -8.07 -8.22 0.28
N SER A 92 -9.33 -8.11 -0.17
CA SER A 92 -10.52 -8.14 0.69
C SER A 92 -10.42 -7.11 1.83
N LEU A 93 -10.22 -7.57 3.07
CA LEU A 93 -9.95 -6.72 4.24
C LEU A 93 -8.81 -5.71 3.98
N GLY A 94 -7.76 -6.12 3.27
CA GLY A 94 -6.65 -5.23 2.95
C GLY A 94 -7.07 -3.97 2.18
N GLU A 95 -8.18 -3.99 1.45
CA GLU A 95 -8.71 -2.79 0.77
C GLU A 95 -9.11 -1.71 1.78
N ILE A 96 -9.66 -2.09 2.93
CA ILE A 96 -10.00 -1.18 4.02
C ILE A 96 -8.72 -0.67 4.71
N SER A 97 -7.69 -1.52 4.85
CA SER A 97 -6.36 -1.07 5.30
C SER A 97 -5.76 -0.03 4.34
N ALA A 98 -5.90 -0.22 3.03
CA ALA A 98 -5.42 0.72 2.02
C ALA A 98 -6.17 2.05 2.07
N LEU A 99 -7.51 2.02 2.19
CA LEU A 99 -8.35 3.21 2.37
C LEU A 99 -7.96 3.99 3.65
N THR A 100 -7.74 3.26 4.75
CA THR A 100 -7.32 3.85 6.04
C THR A 100 -5.93 4.49 5.93
N ALA A 101 -4.96 3.78 5.35
CA ALA A 101 -3.61 4.29 5.15
C ALA A 101 -3.55 5.49 4.19
N ALA A 102 -4.48 5.57 3.21
CA ALA A 102 -4.60 6.70 2.32
C ALA A 102 -5.34 7.92 2.92
N GLY A 103 -5.89 7.76 4.13
CA GLY A 103 -6.62 8.80 4.87
C GLY A 103 -8.11 8.90 4.52
N ALA A 104 -8.68 7.93 3.79
CA ALA A 104 -10.11 7.93 3.47
C ALA A 104 -11.00 7.58 4.67
N ILE A 105 -10.46 6.85 5.63
CA ILE A 105 -11.15 6.36 6.83
C ILE A 105 -10.24 6.64 8.03
N ASP A 106 -10.80 7.26 9.06
CA ASP A 106 -10.10 7.42 10.34
C ASP A 106 -9.79 6.06 10.96
N PHE A 107 -8.60 5.89 11.53
CA PHE A 107 -8.13 4.57 11.98
C PHE A 107 -9.02 3.97 13.09
N ALA A 108 -9.39 4.77 14.09
CA ALA A 108 -10.30 4.37 15.15
C ALA A 108 -11.67 3.89 14.64
N ASP A 109 -12.13 4.43 13.51
CA ASP A 109 -13.38 4.00 12.87
C ASP A 109 -13.15 2.78 11.98
N ALA A 110 -12.03 2.72 11.26
CA ALA A 110 -11.66 1.57 10.45
C ALA A 110 -11.61 0.28 11.27
N VAL A 111 -11.05 0.29 12.49
CA VAL A 111 -11.02 -0.91 13.35
C VAL A 111 -12.42 -1.36 13.77
N LYS A 112 -13.35 -0.44 14.03
CA LYS A 112 -14.76 -0.75 14.36
C LYS A 112 -15.49 -1.29 13.13
N ILE A 113 -15.33 -0.64 11.98
CA ILE A 113 -15.88 -1.04 10.68
C ILE A 113 -15.49 -2.49 10.38
N VAL A 114 -14.20 -2.84 10.46
CA VAL A 114 -13.75 -4.19 10.09
C VAL A 114 -14.11 -5.23 11.14
N ARG A 115 -14.24 -4.83 12.41
CA ARG A 115 -14.81 -5.69 13.46
C ARG A 115 -16.25 -6.08 13.11
N LYS A 116 -17.09 -5.09 12.82
CA LYS A 116 -18.50 -5.27 12.43
C LYS A 116 -18.63 -6.05 11.13
N ARG A 117 -17.81 -5.73 10.12
CA ARG A 117 -17.71 -6.51 8.88
C ARG A 117 -17.46 -7.98 9.17
N GLY A 118 -16.52 -8.29 10.06
CA GLY A 118 -16.22 -9.65 10.42
C GLY A 118 -17.36 -10.37 11.15
N GLU A 119 -18.07 -9.65 12.03
CA GLU A 119 -19.27 -10.15 12.73
C GLU A 119 -20.39 -10.49 11.73
N PHE A 120 -20.75 -9.54 10.86
CA PHE A 120 -21.81 -9.72 9.88
C PHE A 120 -21.52 -10.85 8.89
N MET A 121 -20.30 -10.90 8.35
CA MET A 121 -19.90 -11.95 7.41
C MET A 121 -19.94 -13.34 8.05
N GLN A 122 -19.63 -13.45 9.35
CA GLN A 122 -19.70 -14.72 10.06
C GLN A 122 -21.14 -15.13 10.42
N GLN A 123 -22.04 -14.17 10.61
CA GLN A 123 -23.45 -14.41 10.96
C GLN A 123 -24.37 -14.66 9.75
N ALA A 124 -23.97 -14.23 8.54
CA ALA A 124 -24.82 -14.30 7.35
C ALA A 124 -25.24 -15.72 6.96
N VAL A 125 -24.40 -16.72 7.22
CA VAL A 125 -24.70 -18.12 6.93
C VAL A 125 -24.42 -18.95 8.18
N PRO A 126 -25.37 -19.81 8.63
CA PRO A 126 -25.12 -20.69 9.76
C PRO A 126 -23.83 -21.50 9.58
N PRO A 127 -23.07 -21.75 10.66
CA PRO A 127 -21.84 -22.52 10.58
C PRO A 127 -22.04 -23.83 9.80
N GLN A 128 -21.03 -24.23 9.04
CA GLN A 128 -20.99 -25.48 8.25
C GLN A 128 -21.88 -25.50 6.99
N LEU A 129 -22.84 -24.57 6.82
CA LEU A 129 -23.69 -24.52 5.62
C LEU A 129 -23.04 -23.82 4.42
N GLY A 130 -21.95 -23.10 4.66
CA GLY A 130 -21.11 -22.51 3.61
C GLY A 130 -19.76 -23.19 3.47
N SER A 131 -19.15 -23.03 2.29
CA SER A 131 -17.80 -23.52 1.99
C SER A 131 -17.02 -22.51 1.14
N MET A 132 -15.69 -22.55 1.27
CA MET A 132 -14.77 -21.98 0.28
C MET A 132 -13.67 -22.99 -0.07
N ILE A 133 -13.34 -23.13 -1.36
CA ILE A 133 -12.27 -24.00 -1.85
C ILE A 133 -11.32 -23.21 -2.75
N ALA A 134 -10.02 -23.40 -2.57
CA ALA A 134 -9.03 -22.95 -3.54
C ALA A 134 -8.90 -23.97 -4.65
N VAL A 135 -8.90 -23.51 -5.90
CA VAL A 135 -8.82 -24.32 -7.12
C VAL A 135 -7.60 -23.87 -7.91
N MET A 136 -6.70 -24.81 -8.20
CA MET A 136 -5.49 -24.56 -8.96
C MET A 136 -5.77 -24.72 -10.46
N THR A 137 -6.16 -23.63 -11.13
CA THR A 137 -6.50 -23.63 -12.55
C THR A 137 -6.08 -22.33 -13.25
N ARG A 138 -5.76 -22.44 -14.55
CA ARG A 138 -5.62 -21.31 -15.48
C ARG A 138 -6.87 -21.09 -16.34
N ASP A 139 -7.75 -22.10 -16.39
CA ASP A 139 -8.96 -22.09 -17.20
C ASP A 139 -10.14 -21.64 -16.34
N VAL A 140 -10.28 -20.32 -16.24
CA VAL A 140 -11.31 -19.66 -15.43
C VAL A 140 -12.71 -19.85 -16.05
N GLU A 141 -12.82 -19.85 -17.36
CA GLU A 141 -14.13 -20.03 -18.04
C GLU A 141 -14.67 -21.44 -17.81
N LYS A 142 -13.81 -22.47 -17.91
CA LYS A 142 -14.20 -23.82 -17.53
C LYS A 142 -14.63 -23.92 -16.07
N LEU A 143 -13.95 -23.21 -15.16
CA LEU A 143 -14.36 -23.19 -13.74
C LEU A 143 -15.73 -22.53 -13.56
N LYS A 144 -16.02 -21.45 -14.29
CA LYS A 144 -17.35 -20.82 -14.31
C LYS A 144 -18.41 -21.79 -14.84
N ASP A 145 -18.11 -22.56 -15.88
CA ASP A 145 -19.03 -23.57 -16.42
C ASP A 145 -19.38 -24.64 -15.39
N ILE A 146 -18.38 -25.15 -14.67
CA ILE A 146 -18.57 -26.12 -13.59
C ILE A 146 -19.43 -25.52 -12.46
N CYS A 147 -19.11 -24.30 -12.02
CA CYS A 147 -19.93 -23.61 -11.01
C CYS A 147 -21.39 -23.46 -11.46
N ARG A 148 -21.62 -23.10 -12.73
CA ARG A 148 -22.96 -22.95 -13.31
C ARG A 148 -23.71 -24.28 -13.42
N SER A 149 -23.03 -25.38 -13.74
CA SER A 149 -23.70 -26.68 -13.93
C SER A 149 -24.24 -27.28 -12.63
N VAL A 150 -23.67 -26.91 -11.48
CA VAL A 150 -24.13 -27.38 -10.16
C VAL A 150 -25.01 -26.37 -9.41
N SER A 151 -25.01 -25.10 -9.84
CA SER A 151 -25.80 -24.05 -9.21
C SER A 151 -27.24 -24.04 -9.72
N GLY A 152 -28.20 -23.77 -8.82
CA GLY A 152 -29.61 -23.71 -9.16
C GLY A 152 -30.48 -23.36 -7.97
N SER A 153 -31.74 -23.81 -7.97
CA SER A 153 -32.69 -23.53 -6.88
C SER A 153 -32.30 -24.16 -5.54
N SER A 154 -31.44 -25.18 -5.54
CA SER A 154 -31.00 -25.90 -4.34
C SER A 154 -29.75 -25.31 -3.70
N GLY A 155 -29.06 -24.36 -4.33
CA GLY A 155 -27.86 -23.73 -3.81
C GLY A 155 -26.95 -23.17 -4.89
N ILE A 156 -25.96 -22.40 -4.48
CA ILE A 156 -25.01 -21.72 -5.38
C ILE A 156 -23.57 -22.14 -5.08
N ALA A 157 -22.75 -22.14 -6.13
CA ALA A 157 -21.29 -22.07 -6.06
C ALA A 157 -20.81 -21.05 -7.09
N SER A 158 -19.98 -20.10 -6.68
CA SER A 158 -19.46 -19.05 -7.55
C SER A 158 -18.01 -18.75 -7.24
N ILE A 159 -17.29 -18.20 -8.21
CA ILE A 159 -15.93 -17.73 -7.99
C ILE A 159 -15.98 -16.55 -7.02
N SER A 160 -15.17 -16.62 -5.96
CA SER A 160 -15.10 -15.63 -4.88
C SER A 160 -13.79 -14.84 -4.90
N ASN A 161 -12.71 -15.40 -5.46
CA ASN A 161 -11.44 -14.69 -5.57
C ASN A 161 -10.67 -15.12 -6.82
N PHE A 162 -10.18 -14.14 -7.59
CA PHE A 162 -9.19 -14.33 -8.64
C PHE A 162 -7.81 -14.02 -8.07
N ASN A 163 -7.23 -14.99 -7.37
CA ASN A 163 -6.04 -14.80 -6.53
C ASN A 163 -4.74 -14.75 -7.32
N SER A 164 -4.59 -15.61 -8.32
CA SER A 164 -3.46 -15.56 -9.26
C SER A 164 -3.84 -16.17 -10.61
N ARG A 165 -2.94 -16.12 -11.59
CA ARG A 165 -3.18 -16.77 -12.90
C ARG A 165 -3.41 -18.28 -12.79
N THR A 166 -3.04 -18.90 -11.68
CA THR A 166 -3.14 -20.35 -11.48
C THR A 166 -3.98 -20.71 -10.25
N GLN A 167 -4.58 -19.75 -9.56
CA GLN A 167 -5.33 -19.99 -8.34
C GLN A 167 -6.58 -19.11 -8.30
N THR A 168 -7.73 -19.76 -8.23
CA THR A 168 -9.04 -19.14 -8.05
C THR A 168 -9.69 -19.74 -6.81
N VAL A 169 -10.56 -18.99 -6.13
CA VAL A 169 -11.33 -19.52 -5.00
C VAL A 169 -12.81 -19.55 -5.39
N ILE A 170 -13.51 -20.60 -4.98
CA ILE A 170 -14.96 -20.74 -5.11
C ILE A 170 -15.56 -20.69 -3.72
N SER A 171 -16.70 -20.03 -3.59
CA SER A 171 -17.53 -20.05 -2.38
C SER A 171 -19.00 -20.31 -2.71
N GLY A 172 -19.75 -20.76 -1.71
CA GLY A 172 -21.17 -21.03 -1.86
C GLY A 172 -21.72 -21.97 -0.79
N ASN A 173 -22.88 -22.57 -1.07
CA ASN A 173 -23.47 -23.57 -0.19
C ASN A 173 -22.56 -24.80 -0.13
N ARG A 174 -22.36 -25.36 1.06
CA ARG A 174 -21.47 -26.51 1.28
C ARG A 174 -21.74 -27.64 0.29
N HIS A 175 -22.98 -28.11 0.21
CA HIS A 175 -23.35 -29.23 -0.66
C HIS A 175 -23.16 -28.93 -2.15
N THR A 176 -23.36 -27.68 -2.59
CA THR A 176 -23.14 -27.28 -3.99
C THR A 176 -21.65 -27.18 -4.30
N VAL A 177 -20.85 -26.64 -3.38
CA VAL A 177 -19.39 -26.61 -3.51
C VAL A 177 -18.80 -28.03 -3.50
N ASP A 178 -19.34 -28.94 -2.69
CA ASP A 178 -18.90 -30.35 -2.68
C ASP A 178 -19.16 -31.05 -4.03
N GLN A 179 -20.21 -30.65 -4.77
CA GLN A 179 -20.43 -31.13 -6.14
C GLN A 179 -19.36 -30.60 -7.11
N VAL A 180 -18.95 -29.33 -6.97
CA VAL A 180 -17.81 -28.79 -7.71
C VAL A 180 -16.56 -29.61 -7.43
N VAL A 181 -16.26 -29.91 -6.16
CA VAL A 181 -15.08 -30.71 -5.78
C VAL A 181 -15.06 -32.06 -6.49
N LYS A 182 -16.19 -32.78 -6.52
CA LYS A 182 -16.28 -34.07 -7.24
C LYS A 182 -15.95 -33.94 -8.73
N ILE A 183 -16.49 -32.92 -9.40
CA ILE A 183 -16.21 -32.66 -10.81
C ILE A 183 -14.72 -32.32 -11.01
N LEU A 184 -14.12 -31.53 -10.10
CA LEU A 184 -12.70 -31.20 -10.15
C LEU A 184 -11.82 -32.44 -9.97
N GLU A 185 -12.18 -33.34 -9.06
CA GLU A 185 -11.48 -34.61 -8.82
C GLU A 185 -11.53 -35.53 -10.05
N GLU A 186 -12.72 -35.70 -10.65
CA GLU A 186 -12.90 -36.46 -11.90
C GLU A 186 -12.06 -35.90 -13.05
N GLN A 187 -11.90 -34.58 -13.10
CA GLN A 187 -11.09 -33.88 -14.10
C GLN A 187 -9.63 -33.69 -13.69
N GLN A 188 -9.20 -34.27 -12.56
CA GLN A 188 -7.84 -34.19 -12.03
C GLN A 188 -7.33 -32.75 -11.80
N ILE A 189 -8.24 -31.81 -11.54
CA ILE A 189 -7.92 -30.42 -11.18
C ILE A 189 -7.70 -30.35 -9.67
N LYS A 190 -6.52 -29.88 -9.26
CA LYS A 190 -6.18 -29.77 -7.83
C LYS A 190 -7.04 -28.71 -7.14
N SER A 191 -7.63 -29.08 -6.01
CA SER A 191 -8.33 -28.16 -5.12
C SER A 191 -8.05 -28.45 -3.66
N SER A 192 -8.20 -27.45 -2.79
CA SER A 192 -8.06 -27.58 -1.34
C SER A 192 -9.15 -26.80 -0.61
N GLN A 193 -9.68 -27.39 0.46
CA GLN A 193 -10.64 -26.73 1.34
C GLN A 193 -9.96 -25.60 2.11
N LEU A 194 -10.59 -24.42 2.15
CA LEU A 194 -10.15 -23.32 3.00
C LEU A 194 -10.75 -23.44 4.39
N ASN A 195 -9.94 -23.19 5.42
CA ASN A 195 -10.36 -23.16 6.81
C ASN A 195 -11.00 -21.80 7.14
N VAL A 196 -12.24 -21.62 6.71
CA VAL A 196 -13.02 -20.40 6.90
C VAL A 196 -14.41 -20.74 7.43
N SER A 197 -15.01 -19.79 8.17
CA SER A 197 -16.28 -19.97 8.86
C SER A 197 -17.52 -19.79 7.97
N ALA A 198 -17.37 -19.13 6.82
CA ALA A 198 -18.49 -18.74 5.96
C ALA A 198 -18.09 -18.63 4.47
N PRO A 199 -19.06 -18.62 3.54
CA PRO A 199 -18.80 -18.56 2.10
C PRO A 199 -18.67 -17.11 1.62
N PHE A 200 -17.53 -16.49 1.91
CA PHE A 200 -17.29 -15.07 1.61
C PHE A 200 -17.29 -14.76 0.11
N HIS A 201 -17.59 -13.51 -0.25
CA HIS A 201 -17.51 -13.00 -1.63
C HIS A 201 -18.42 -13.75 -2.62
N CYS A 202 -19.64 -14.10 -2.19
CA CYS A 202 -20.71 -14.60 -3.04
C CYS A 202 -22.08 -14.08 -2.59
N ALA A 203 -23.12 -14.34 -3.38
CA ALA A 203 -24.48 -13.87 -3.13
C ALA A 203 -25.07 -14.34 -1.78
N LEU A 204 -24.57 -15.43 -1.18
CA LEU A 204 -25.01 -15.83 0.18
C LEU A 204 -24.64 -14.81 1.27
N MET A 205 -23.76 -13.86 0.97
CA MET A 205 -23.38 -12.77 1.87
C MET A 205 -24.27 -11.53 1.74
N GLU A 206 -25.32 -11.54 0.92
CA GLU A 206 -26.25 -10.41 0.79
C GLU A 206 -26.78 -9.87 2.13
N PRO A 207 -27.19 -10.72 3.10
CA PRO A 207 -27.61 -10.22 4.42
C PRO A 207 -26.50 -9.46 5.14
N ALA A 208 -25.25 -9.95 5.07
CA ALA A 208 -24.10 -9.25 5.65
C ALA A 208 -23.80 -7.93 4.93
N ALA A 209 -23.96 -7.89 3.60
CA ALA A 209 -23.73 -6.68 2.82
C ALA A 209 -24.73 -5.58 3.19
N GLU A 210 -26.00 -5.91 3.38
CA GLU A 210 -27.01 -4.93 3.79
C GLU A 210 -26.73 -4.39 5.19
N MET A 211 -26.42 -5.28 6.16
CA MET A 211 -26.02 -4.85 7.51
C MET A 211 -24.76 -3.99 7.48
N PHE A 212 -23.79 -4.36 6.64
CA PHE A 212 -22.55 -3.60 6.51
C PHE A 212 -22.78 -2.23 5.90
N LYS A 213 -23.63 -2.12 4.87
CA LYS A 213 -24.01 -0.83 4.28
C LYS A 213 -24.62 0.11 5.31
N GLN A 214 -25.50 -0.40 6.16
CA GLN A 214 -26.11 0.37 7.25
C GLN A 214 -25.06 0.79 8.29
N GLU A 215 -24.13 -0.10 8.63
CA GLU A 215 -23.01 0.22 9.52
C GLU A 215 -22.11 1.31 8.94
N LEU A 216 -21.75 1.23 7.65
CA LEU A 216 -20.91 2.23 6.99
C LEU A 216 -21.54 3.63 6.99
N ALA A 217 -22.87 3.74 7.03
CA ALA A 217 -23.57 5.02 7.09
C ALA A 217 -23.36 5.78 8.42
N ASN A 218 -22.79 5.14 9.44
CA ASN A 218 -22.47 5.76 10.73
C ASN A 218 -21.12 6.49 10.75
N TYR A 219 -20.35 6.43 9.66
CA TYR A 219 -18.99 6.94 9.59
C TYR A 219 -18.82 8.03 8.55
N THR A 220 -17.80 8.87 8.73
CA THR A 220 -17.42 9.88 7.74
C THR A 220 -16.27 9.36 6.89
N PHE A 221 -16.38 9.55 5.58
CA PHE A 221 -15.33 9.22 4.63
C PHE A 221 -14.70 10.50 4.07
N HIS A 222 -13.40 10.45 3.83
CA HIS A 222 -12.60 11.59 3.42
C HIS A 222 -11.99 11.40 2.04
N ASP A 223 -11.57 12.51 1.45
CA ASP A 223 -10.74 12.48 0.26
C ASP A 223 -9.38 11.86 0.61
N PHE A 224 -8.85 11.04 -0.29
CA PHE A 224 -7.62 10.27 -0.04
C PHE A 224 -6.43 10.79 -0.86
N LYS A 225 -5.24 10.66 -0.27
CA LYS A 225 -3.99 11.22 -0.84
C LYS A 225 -3.42 10.40 -1.99
N TYR A 226 -3.71 9.10 -2.02
CA TYR A 226 -3.08 8.14 -2.94
C TYR A 226 -4.15 7.32 -3.65
N PRO A 227 -3.98 7.01 -4.96
CA PRO A 227 -4.94 6.17 -5.68
C PRO A 227 -5.04 4.77 -5.06
N ILE A 228 -6.27 4.30 -4.77
CA ILE A 228 -6.54 2.95 -4.25
C ILE A 228 -7.34 2.15 -5.26
N LEU A 229 -6.96 0.89 -5.52
CA LEU A 229 -7.73 -0.01 -6.38
C LEU A 229 -8.84 -0.71 -5.62
N SER A 230 -10.06 -0.69 -6.17
CA SER A 230 -11.17 -1.48 -5.66
C SER A 230 -11.10 -2.92 -6.15
N ASN A 231 -11.36 -3.88 -5.26
CA ASN A 231 -11.44 -5.31 -5.61
C ASN A 231 -12.63 -5.64 -6.52
N VAL A 232 -13.67 -4.81 -6.52
CA VAL A 232 -14.89 -5.00 -7.32
C VAL A 232 -14.69 -4.55 -8.76
N THR A 233 -14.13 -3.35 -8.94
CA THR A 233 -13.97 -2.73 -10.27
C THR A 233 -12.62 -3.02 -10.90
N ALA A 234 -11.62 -3.41 -10.09
CA ALA A 234 -10.21 -3.50 -10.45
C ALA A 234 -9.62 -2.20 -11.03
N LYS A 235 -10.20 -1.05 -10.63
CA LYS A 235 -9.81 0.30 -11.04
C LYS A 235 -9.67 1.19 -9.80
N PRO A 236 -9.01 2.36 -9.93
CA PRO A 236 -8.97 3.33 -8.86
C PRO A 236 -10.37 3.81 -8.48
N TYR A 237 -10.59 3.98 -7.17
CA TYR A 237 -11.70 4.79 -6.65
C TYR A 237 -11.70 6.17 -7.32
N GLN A 238 -12.87 6.68 -7.75
CA GLN A 238 -12.96 8.01 -8.37
C GLN A 238 -13.04 9.11 -7.32
N GLY A 239 -13.68 8.81 -6.19
CA GLY A 239 -13.81 9.71 -5.05
C GLY A 239 -14.27 8.96 -3.80
N LYS A 240 -14.45 9.70 -2.70
CA LYS A 240 -14.93 9.14 -1.43
C LYS A 240 -16.37 8.64 -1.52
N GLU A 241 -17.14 9.17 -2.45
CA GLU A 241 -18.55 8.83 -2.69
C GLU A 241 -18.71 7.36 -3.11
N ASP A 242 -17.70 6.78 -3.76
CA ASP A 242 -17.70 5.39 -4.22
C ASP A 242 -17.42 4.38 -3.09
N ILE A 243 -16.90 4.83 -1.93
CA ILE A 243 -16.38 3.94 -0.88
C ILE A 243 -17.46 3.01 -0.33
N VAL A 244 -18.60 3.57 0.07
CA VAL A 244 -19.68 2.80 0.69
C VAL A 244 -20.24 1.77 -0.30
N GLU A 245 -20.48 2.18 -1.54
CA GLU A 245 -21.02 1.29 -2.57
C GLU A 245 -20.05 0.15 -2.89
N ASN A 246 -18.77 0.46 -3.15
CA ASN A 246 -17.78 -0.55 -3.49
C ASN A 246 -17.49 -1.50 -2.33
N LEU A 247 -17.35 -1.00 -1.09
CA LEU A 247 -17.11 -1.86 0.08
C LEU A 247 -18.32 -2.75 0.40
N THR A 248 -19.54 -2.27 0.18
CA THR A 248 -20.76 -3.07 0.29
C THR A 248 -20.77 -4.17 -0.77
N ALA A 249 -20.56 -3.81 -2.05
CA ALA A 249 -20.51 -4.75 -3.15
C ALA A 249 -19.38 -5.79 -2.97
N GLN A 250 -18.25 -5.38 -2.38
CA GLN A 250 -17.10 -6.24 -2.13
C GLN A 250 -17.46 -7.47 -1.27
N ILE A 251 -18.46 -7.40 -0.39
CA ILE A 251 -18.87 -8.53 0.45
C ILE A 251 -19.47 -9.68 -0.37
N VAL A 252 -20.17 -9.37 -1.46
CA VAL A 252 -20.90 -10.35 -2.30
C VAL A 252 -20.24 -10.62 -3.64
N MET A 253 -19.32 -9.74 -4.07
CA MET A 253 -18.64 -9.83 -5.35
C MET A 253 -17.24 -10.43 -5.24
N PRO A 254 -16.71 -11.04 -6.33
CA PRO A 254 -15.40 -11.65 -6.31
C PRO A 254 -14.29 -10.63 -6.07
N VAL A 255 -13.25 -11.01 -5.33
CA VAL A 255 -12.01 -10.22 -5.23
C VAL A 255 -11.19 -10.39 -6.51
N ARG A 256 -11.11 -9.33 -7.32
CA ARG A 256 -10.43 -9.35 -8.62
C ARG A 256 -8.94 -9.01 -8.52
N TRP A 257 -8.20 -9.73 -7.67
CA TRP A 257 -6.79 -9.44 -7.38
C TRP A 257 -5.89 -9.49 -8.63
N VAL A 258 -6.10 -10.48 -9.52
CA VAL A 258 -5.39 -10.56 -10.81
C VAL A 258 -5.59 -9.30 -11.65
N ASP A 259 -6.80 -8.77 -11.71
CA ASP A 259 -7.11 -7.57 -12.49
C ASP A 259 -6.51 -6.33 -11.83
N CYS A 260 -6.58 -6.20 -10.49
CA CYS A 260 -5.93 -5.11 -9.76
C CYS A 260 -4.43 -5.06 -10.03
N MET A 261 -3.76 -6.22 -10.03
CA MET A 261 -2.32 -6.29 -10.27
C MET A 261 -1.98 -6.12 -11.75
N THR A 262 -2.89 -6.47 -12.65
CA THR A 262 -2.78 -6.14 -14.08
C THR A 262 -2.89 -4.63 -14.30
N TYR A 263 -3.81 -3.96 -13.60
CA TYR A 263 -3.90 -2.51 -13.59
C TYR A 263 -2.59 -1.88 -13.09
N ALA A 264 -2.04 -2.37 -11.98
CA ALA A 264 -0.75 -1.89 -11.45
C ALA A 264 0.38 -2.01 -12.49
N LYS A 265 0.39 -3.11 -13.26
CA LYS A 265 1.32 -3.30 -14.39
C LYS A 265 1.11 -2.26 -15.49
N MET A 266 -0.13 -2.01 -15.89
CA MET A 266 -0.47 -0.98 -16.88
C MET A 266 -0.16 0.44 -16.39
N ALA A 267 -0.25 0.69 -15.07
CA ALA A 267 0.12 1.95 -14.43
C ALA A 267 1.64 2.17 -14.34
N MET A 268 2.45 1.22 -14.84
CA MET A 268 3.91 1.25 -14.87
C MET A 268 4.53 1.26 -13.47
N VAL A 269 3.93 0.54 -12.52
CA VAL A 269 4.58 0.27 -11.23
C VAL A 269 5.93 -0.42 -11.47
N GLN A 270 6.91 -0.21 -10.60
CA GLN A 270 8.27 -0.72 -10.79
C GLN A 270 8.73 -1.55 -9.60
N TYR A 271 8.12 -1.40 -8.43
CA TYR A 271 8.24 -2.32 -7.31
C TYR A 271 7.02 -2.25 -6.42
N ALA A 272 6.82 -3.27 -5.59
CA ALA A 272 5.73 -3.32 -4.63
C ALA A 272 6.23 -3.65 -3.22
N VAL A 273 5.51 -3.12 -2.22
CA VAL A 273 5.74 -3.42 -0.80
C VAL A 273 4.44 -3.97 -0.22
N GLU A 274 4.48 -5.20 0.28
CA GLU A 274 3.40 -5.77 1.09
C GLU A 274 3.54 -5.28 2.54
N ILE A 275 2.52 -4.58 3.00
CA ILE A 275 2.43 -3.91 4.29
C ILE A 275 1.34 -4.59 5.10
N GLY A 276 1.75 -5.45 6.01
CA GLY A 276 0.89 -6.27 6.85
C GLY A 276 1.59 -7.57 7.21
N PRO A 277 0.95 -8.41 8.05
CA PRO A 277 1.57 -9.63 8.55
C PRO A 277 1.86 -10.63 7.42
N GLY A 278 3.02 -11.30 7.49
CA GLY A 278 3.40 -12.37 6.57
C GLY A 278 3.85 -11.89 5.18
N ASN A 279 3.56 -12.71 4.17
CA ASN A 279 4.03 -12.55 2.79
C ASN A 279 3.06 -13.18 1.76
N VAL A 280 1.77 -13.16 2.08
CA VAL A 280 0.74 -13.86 1.31
C VAL A 280 0.61 -13.26 -0.09
N LEU A 281 0.56 -11.93 -0.21
CA LEU A 281 0.37 -11.26 -1.49
C LEU A 281 1.59 -11.43 -2.39
N LYS A 282 2.81 -11.36 -1.85
CA LYS A 282 4.03 -11.68 -2.61
C LYS A 282 3.93 -13.04 -3.31
N ASN A 283 3.42 -14.05 -2.62
CA ASN A 283 3.26 -15.39 -3.18
C ASN A 283 2.15 -15.44 -4.25
N MET A 284 1.12 -14.61 -4.12
CA MET A 284 0.02 -14.52 -5.09
C MET A 284 0.40 -13.76 -6.37
N MET A 285 1.44 -12.92 -6.33
CA MET A 285 1.90 -12.14 -7.49
C MET A 285 2.55 -12.97 -8.60
N GLY A 286 2.97 -14.20 -8.28
CA GLY A 286 3.63 -15.11 -9.22
C GLY A 286 2.86 -15.22 -10.54
N GLY A 287 3.52 -14.86 -11.64
CA GLY A 287 2.97 -14.95 -13.00
C GLY A 287 1.94 -13.88 -13.39
N ILE A 288 1.52 -12.98 -12.48
CA ILE A 288 0.69 -11.82 -12.83
C ILE A 288 1.60 -10.64 -13.20
N TYR A 289 2.49 -10.33 -12.26
CA TYR A 289 3.38 -9.18 -12.31
C TYR A 289 4.69 -9.48 -11.59
N SER A 290 5.33 -10.58 -11.98
CA SER A 290 6.54 -11.12 -11.37
C SER A 290 7.83 -10.41 -11.76
N ASP A 291 7.76 -9.49 -12.72
CA ASP A 291 8.94 -8.85 -13.32
C ASP A 291 9.48 -7.70 -12.46
N ILE A 292 8.77 -7.33 -11.39
CA ILE A 292 9.13 -6.23 -10.49
C ILE A 292 9.62 -6.75 -9.12
N PRO A 293 10.56 -6.05 -8.47
CA PRO A 293 10.89 -6.33 -7.08
C PRO A 293 9.66 -6.24 -6.17
N PHE A 294 9.55 -7.20 -5.25
CA PHE A 294 8.45 -7.28 -4.29
C PHE A 294 8.99 -7.56 -2.88
N TYR A 295 8.72 -6.64 -1.97
CA TYR A 295 9.22 -6.65 -0.60
C TYR A 295 8.09 -6.88 0.40
N CYS A 296 8.28 -7.73 1.41
CA CYS A 296 7.33 -7.89 2.51
C CYS A 296 7.90 -7.18 3.75
N TYR A 297 7.19 -6.17 4.26
CA TYR A 297 7.71 -5.34 5.34
C TYR A 297 7.79 -6.08 6.69
N ASP A 298 6.98 -7.11 6.87
CA ASP A 298 7.01 -7.97 8.06
C ASP A 298 8.21 -8.95 8.08
N ILE A 299 8.97 -9.04 6.98
CA ILE A 299 10.14 -9.92 6.86
C ILE A 299 11.42 -9.06 6.98
N PRO A 300 12.20 -9.14 8.09
CA PRO A 300 13.35 -8.25 8.31
C PRO A 300 14.38 -8.26 7.19
N ALA A 301 14.66 -9.43 6.61
CA ALA A 301 15.57 -9.54 5.47
C ALA A 301 15.07 -8.77 4.24
N ASN A 302 13.75 -8.68 4.01
CA ASN A 302 13.18 -7.90 2.91
C ASN A 302 13.24 -6.40 3.20
N VAL A 303 13.09 -5.98 4.47
CA VAL A 303 13.29 -4.57 4.87
C VAL A 303 14.70 -4.10 4.54
N THR A 304 15.73 -4.88 4.88
CA THR A 304 17.12 -4.53 4.55
C THR A 304 17.36 -4.38 3.04
N VAL A 305 16.74 -5.24 2.22
CA VAL A 305 16.87 -5.14 0.75
C VAL A 305 16.06 -3.96 0.21
N LEU A 306 14.88 -3.68 0.77
CA LEU A 306 14.05 -2.52 0.43
C LEU A 306 14.81 -1.22 0.70
N LYS A 307 15.43 -1.06 1.88
CA LYS A 307 16.28 0.11 2.21
C LYS A 307 17.35 0.35 1.15
N LYS A 308 18.12 -0.71 0.81
CA LYS A 308 19.14 -0.65 -0.25
C LYS A 308 18.58 -0.31 -1.63
N HIS A 309 17.36 -0.76 -1.94
CA HIS A 309 16.68 -0.43 -3.20
C HIS A 309 16.29 1.05 -3.24
N ILE A 310 15.75 1.57 -2.13
CA ILE A 310 15.37 2.97 -1.96
C ILE A 310 16.61 3.88 -2.08
N GLU A 311 17.68 3.57 -1.34
CA GLU A 311 18.96 4.31 -1.39
C GLU A 311 19.51 4.41 -2.82
N LYS A 312 19.42 3.32 -3.60
CA LYS A 312 19.87 3.30 -5.01
C LYS A 312 18.92 4.01 -5.97
N SER A 313 17.68 4.28 -5.55
CA SER A 313 16.67 4.92 -6.39
C SER A 313 16.74 6.44 -6.36
N TYR A 314 17.43 7.01 -5.36
CA TYR A 314 17.65 8.44 -5.25
C TYR A 314 18.86 8.89 -6.08
N ILE A 315 18.74 10.08 -6.67
CA ILE A 315 19.86 10.75 -7.32
C ILE A 315 20.64 11.47 -6.22
N PRO A 316 21.98 11.33 -6.12
CA PRO A 316 22.77 12.04 -5.12
C PRO A 316 22.46 13.55 -5.14
N PHE A 317 22.23 14.14 -3.97
CA PHE A 317 21.73 15.52 -3.81
C PHE A 317 22.48 16.55 -4.67
N LEU A 318 23.81 16.56 -4.59
CA LEU A 318 24.63 17.52 -5.33
C LEU A 318 24.68 17.20 -6.84
N SER A 319 24.66 15.92 -7.22
CA SER A 319 24.48 15.54 -8.62
C SER A 319 23.14 16.05 -9.18
N ARG A 320 22.07 15.95 -8.39
CA ARG A 320 20.75 16.44 -8.79
C ARG A 320 20.71 17.96 -8.90
N SER A 321 21.35 18.68 -7.98
CA SER A 321 21.40 20.15 -8.01
C SER A 321 22.14 20.67 -9.26
N LEU A 322 23.22 20.01 -9.69
CA LEU A 322 23.90 20.29 -10.97
C LEU A 322 22.94 20.12 -12.15
N GLY A 323 22.23 18.99 -12.20
CA GLY A 323 21.26 18.70 -13.26
C GLY A 323 20.12 19.72 -13.32
N ILE A 324 19.61 20.15 -12.17
CA ILE A 324 18.59 21.21 -12.08
C ILE A 324 19.12 22.55 -12.59
N SER A 325 20.33 22.96 -12.17
CA SER A 325 20.96 24.20 -12.64
C SER A 325 21.16 24.20 -14.16
N ALA A 326 21.63 23.08 -14.72
CA ALA A 326 21.83 22.91 -16.15
C ALA A 326 20.50 22.96 -16.94
N ALA A 327 19.44 22.35 -16.41
CA ALA A 327 18.12 22.33 -17.03
C ALA A 327 17.35 23.66 -16.87
N THR A 328 17.74 24.52 -15.93
CA THR A 328 17.07 25.80 -15.67
C THR A 328 17.52 26.86 -16.67
N ARG A 329 16.52 27.48 -17.33
CA ARG A 329 16.74 28.47 -18.40
C ARG A 329 17.49 29.69 -17.88
N ASN A 330 18.42 30.19 -18.69
CA ASN A 330 19.13 31.43 -18.42
C ASN A 330 18.39 32.63 -19.03
N HIS A 331 18.19 33.68 -18.24
CA HIS A 331 17.66 34.97 -18.67
C HIS A 331 18.64 36.12 -18.46
N ASN A 332 19.88 35.84 -18.05
CA ASN A 332 20.95 36.82 -17.87
C ASN A 332 22.07 36.64 -18.89
N TRP A 333 22.29 37.64 -19.74
CA TRP A 333 23.29 37.58 -20.82
C TRP A 333 24.58 38.36 -20.49
N ASN A 334 24.74 38.81 -19.24
CA ASN A 334 26.00 39.38 -18.77
C ASN A 334 27.01 38.24 -18.51
N GLU A 335 28.07 38.19 -19.30
CA GLU A 335 29.07 37.13 -19.27
C GLU A 335 29.86 37.08 -17.95
N GLU A 336 30.20 38.23 -17.36
CA GLU A 336 30.96 38.27 -16.11
C GLU A 336 30.11 37.83 -14.91
N GLU A 337 28.86 38.30 -14.85
CA GLU A 337 27.89 37.85 -13.85
C GLU A 337 27.61 36.36 -14.00
N TYR A 338 27.44 35.87 -15.23
CA TYR A 338 27.20 34.45 -15.48
C TYR A 338 28.38 33.58 -15.06
N ARG A 339 29.62 34.02 -15.34
CA ARG A 339 30.82 33.30 -14.90
C ARG A 339 30.89 33.18 -13.39
N LYS A 340 30.74 34.30 -12.67
CA LYS A 340 30.84 34.35 -11.20
C LYS A 340 29.65 33.70 -10.49
N GLY A 341 28.44 33.91 -11.01
CA GLY A 341 27.20 33.50 -10.36
C GLY A 341 26.63 32.17 -10.82
N VAL A 342 27.12 31.61 -11.93
CA VAL A 342 26.71 30.28 -12.44
C VAL A 342 27.87 29.31 -12.55
N ILE A 343 28.90 29.64 -13.32
CA ILE A 343 29.98 28.68 -13.64
C ILE A 343 30.80 28.31 -12.39
N GLU A 344 31.22 29.32 -11.60
CA GLU A 344 32.01 29.07 -10.39
C GLU A 344 31.24 28.25 -9.33
N PRO A 345 29.99 28.58 -8.94
CA PRO A 345 29.19 27.76 -8.04
C PRO A 345 28.93 26.35 -8.58
N TYR A 346 28.65 26.21 -9.88
CA TYR A 346 28.45 24.90 -10.52
C TYR A 346 29.70 24.02 -10.39
N ASN A 347 30.87 24.57 -10.69
CA ASN A 347 32.13 23.83 -10.60
C ASN A 347 32.44 23.42 -9.16
N ARG A 348 32.17 24.27 -8.17
CA ARG A 348 32.35 23.93 -6.75
C ARG A 348 31.44 22.78 -6.31
N ILE A 349 30.15 22.80 -6.69
CA ILE A 349 29.25 21.66 -6.42
C ILE A 349 29.78 20.38 -7.08
N ASN A 350 30.27 20.47 -8.32
CA ASN A 350 30.81 19.33 -9.05
C ASN A 350 32.08 18.76 -8.40
N GLU A 351 33.00 19.61 -7.94
CA GLU A 351 34.20 19.19 -7.19
C GLU A 351 33.82 18.50 -5.88
N LEU A 352 32.86 19.07 -5.14
CA LEU A 352 32.36 18.49 -3.89
C LEU A 352 31.72 17.12 -4.12
N GLN A 353 30.86 16.99 -5.15
CA GLN A 353 30.25 15.72 -5.54
C GLN A 353 31.30 14.67 -5.92
N GLN A 354 32.32 15.03 -6.69
CA GLN A 354 33.40 14.10 -7.06
C GLN A 354 34.20 13.61 -5.85
N HIS A 355 34.42 14.49 -4.86
CA HIS A 355 35.09 14.11 -3.62
C HIS A 355 34.26 13.12 -2.81
N ILE A 356 32.97 13.39 -2.65
CA ILE A 356 32.00 12.52 -1.97
C ILE A 356 31.92 11.14 -2.64
N GLU A 357 31.85 11.10 -3.98
CA GLU A 357 31.83 9.85 -4.75
C GLU A 357 33.11 9.04 -4.57
N LYS A 358 34.27 9.71 -4.58
CA LYS A 358 35.57 9.07 -4.37
C LYS A 358 35.68 8.43 -2.98
N ASP A 359 35.08 9.08 -1.97
CA ASP A 359 35.04 8.58 -0.60
C ASP A 359 33.97 7.51 -0.37
N GLY A 360 33.10 7.25 -1.36
CA GLY A 360 32.03 6.25 -1.27
C GLY A 360 30.98 6.57 -0.20
N ARG A 361 30.79 7.86 0.12
CA ARG A 361 29.85 8.34 1.13
C ARG A 361 28.70 9.14 0.51
N THR A 362 27.72 9.50 1.33
CA THR A 362 26.70 10.48 0.97
C THR A 362 27.12 11.89 1.42
N ALA A 363 26.51 12.91 0.83
CA ALA A 363 26.72 14.30 1.25
C ALA A 363 26.24 14.47 2.71
N THR A 364 26.99 15.24 3.51
CA THR A 364 26.53 15.65 4.84
C THR A 364 25.46 16.74 4.74
N LEU A 365 24.75 17.02 5.83
CA LEU A 365 23.78 18.12 5.86
C LEU A 365 24.45 19.44 5.47
N GLU A 366 25.60 19.77 6.05
CA GLU A 366 26.38 20.99 5.76
C GLU A 366 26.76 21.10 4.28
N GLU A 367 27.16 19.99 3.64
CA GLU A 367 27.49 19.96 2.21
C GLU A 367 26.24 20.16 1.33
N MET A 368 25.09 19.59 1.73
CA MET A 368 23.82 19.83 1.05
C MET A 368 23.38 21.29 1.19
N GLN A 369 23.55 21.89 2.38
CA GLN A 369 23.28 23.30 2.63
C GLN A 369 24.11 24.19 1.72
N GLN A 370 25.42 23.95 1.61
CA GLN A 370 26.29 24.65 0.65
C GLN A 370 25.80 24.48 -0.80
N GLY A 371 25.35 23.28 -1.16
CA GLY A 371 24.75 23.01 -2.46
C GLY A 371 23.49 23.85 -2.75
N ILE A 372 22.62 24.03 -1.74
CA ILE A 372 21.41 24.87 -1.83
C ILE A 372 21.78 26.34 -2.05
N GLU A 373 22.75 26.85 -1.29
CA GLU A 373 23.21 28.23 -1.38
C GLU A 373 23.79 28.57 -2.75
N MET A 374 24.63 27.66 -3.25
CA MET A 374 25.18 27.76 -4.60
C MET A 374 24.07 27.66 -5.65
N LEU A 375 23.12 26.73 -5.52
CA LEU A 375 22.00 26.61 -6.44
C LEU A 375 21.10 27.85 -6.47
N LEU A 376 20.82 28.44 -5.30
CA LEU A 376 20.06 29.68 -5.18
C LEU A 376 20.80 30.84 -5.87
N THR A 377 22.12 30.94 -5.67
CA THR A 377 22.98 31.93 -6.36
C THR A 377 22.87 31.78 -7.88
N MET A 378 22.88 30.53 -8.37
CA MET A 378 22.72 30.24 -9.80
C MET A 378 21.34 30.68 -10.32
N PHE A 379 20.26 30.41 -9.59
CA PHE A 379 18.91 30.85 -9.97
C PHE A 379 18.76 32.37 -9.99
N GLN A 380 19.27 33.05 -8.97
CA GLN A 380 19.27 34.52 -8.90
C GLN A 380 20.04 35.11 -10.08
N THR A 381 21.24 34.57 -10.37
CA THR A 381 22.07 35.02 -11.50
C THR A 381 21.40 34.77 -12.85
N LYS A 382 20.75 33.62 -13.03
CA LYS A 382 19.98 33.27 -14.23
C LYS A 382 18.67 34.06 -14.35
N LYS A 383 18.28 34.83 -13.34
CA LYS A 383 16.99 35.53 -13.23
C LYS A 383 15.80 34.56 -13.37
N THR A 384 15.91 33.39 -12.75
CA THR A 384 14.85 32.36 -12.75
C THR A 384 13.63 32.88 -11.98
N PRO A 385 12.40 32.74 -12.51
CA PRO A 385 11.17 33.10 -11.79
C PRO A 385 11.04 32.37 -10.45
N LEU A 386 10.48 33.04 -9.44
CA LEU A 386 10.40 32.52 -8.08
C LEU A 386 9.61 31.19 -7.97
N ASP A 387 8.48 31.11 -8.66
CA ASP A 387 7.64 29.92 -8.73
C ASP A 387 8.40 28.73 -9.32
N GLU A 388 9.21 28.97 -10.36
CA GLU A 388 10.13 27.95 -10.89
C GLU A 388 11.20 27.56 -9.85
N GLN A 389 11.82 28.53 -9.15
CA GLN A 389 12.81 28.21 -8.12
C GLN A 389 12.24 27.30 -7.02
N VAL A 390 11.04 27.62 -6.52
CA VAL A 390 10.34 26.81 -5.51
C VAL A 390 10.08 25.40 -6.04
N ALA A 391 9.55 25.30 -7.27
CA ALA A 391 9.30 24.01 -7.91
C ALA A 391 10.59 23.18 -8.07
N ARG A 392 11.71 23.82 -8.42
CA ARG A 392 13.02 23.16 -8.55
C ARG A 392 13.57 22.67 -7.23
N PHE A 393 13.42 23.41 -6.12
CA PHE A 393 13.83 22.91 -4.81
C PHE A 393 12.96 21.75 -4.33
N GLN A 394 11.65 21.83 -4.55
CA GLN A 394 10.74 20.71 -4.29
C GLN A 394 11.04 19.49 -5.17
N GLU A 395 11.53 19.68 -6.40
CA GLU A 395 12.02 18.63 -7.29
C GLU A 395 13.34 18.05 -6.76
N LEU A 396 14.29 18.91 -6.33
CA LEU A 396 15.57 18.52 -5.76
C LEU A 396 15.37 17.62 -4.55
N PHE A 397 14.68 18.10 -3.52
CA PHE A 397 14.51 17.37 -2.26
C PHE A 397 13.86 16.02 -2.50
N ARG A 398 12.87 15.99 -3.39
CA ARG A 398 12.19 14.77 -3.81
C ARG A 398 13.12 13.80 -4.50
N ASP A 399 13.76 14.19 -5.59
CA ASP A 399 14.59 13.28 -6.37
C ASP A 399 15.82 12.76 -5.61
N SER A 400 16.28 13.48 -4.58
CA SER A 400 17.36 13.05 -3.70
C SER A 400 16.90 12.36 -2.42
N GLY A 401 15.60 12.29 -2.13
CA GLY A 401 15.05 11.68 -0.91
C GLY A 401 15.42 12.44 0.37
N THR A 402 15.52 13.76 0.30
CA THR A 402 15.96 14.63 1.40
C THR A 402 14.86 15.55 1.92
N GLU A 403 13.59 15.32 1.57
CA GLU A 403 12.47 16.15 2.03
C GLU A 403 12.40 16.26 3.55
N ALA A 404 12.64 15.17 4.28
CA ALA A 404 12.62 15.17 5.74
C ALA A 404 13.73 16.05 6.35
N LEU A 405 14.89 16.15 5.70
CA LEU A 405 16.00 17.01 6.15
C LEU A 405 15.70 18.50 5.93
N PHE A 406 14.81 18.81 4.99
CA PHE A 406 14.50 20.19 4.55
C PHE A 406 13.01 20.51 4.66
N GLN A 407 12.29 19.87 5.59
CA GLN A 407 10.85 20.09 5.79
C GLN A 407 10.54 21.54 6.19
N ASP A 408 11.45 22.17 6.94
CA ASP A 408 11.33 23.53 7.46
C ASP A 408 12.03 24.57 6.55
N PHE A 409 12.38 24.17 5.32
CA PHE A 409 13.02 25.06 4.36
C PHE A 409 12.10 26.23 4.03
N ASP A 410 12.52 27.45 4.40
CA ASP A 410 11.71 28.65 4.19
C ASP A 410 11.76 29.13 2.74
N TYR A 411 10.83 28.64 1.93
CA TYR A 411 10.65 29.10 0.55
C TYR A 411 10.38 30.60 0.43
N ARG A 412 9.99 31.29 1.52
CA ARG A 412 9.81 32.75 1.51
C ARG A 412 11.14 33.50 1.59
N ALA A 413 12.17 32.91 2.19
CA ALA A 413 13.50 33.50 2.25
C ALA A 413 14.11 33.70 0.85
N ILE A 414 13.70 32.85 -0.12
CA ILE A 414 14.04 33.00 -1.55
C ILE A 414 13.63 34.39 -2.08
N LYS A 415 12.49 34.95 -1.64
CA LYS A 415 12.05 36.30 -2.07
C LYS A 415 12.94 37.43 -1.57
N GLN A 416 13.61 37.25 -0.43
CA GLN A 416 14.38 38.32 0.23
C GLN A 416 15.85 38.34 -0.19
N GLY A 417 16.27 37.44 -1.09
CA GLY A 417 17.68 37.27 -1.46
C GLY A 417 18.54 36.74 -0.31
N GLY A 418 17.92 36.23 0.76
CA GLY A 418 18.58 35.75 1.96
C GLY A 418 18.88 34.25 1.91
N PHE A 419 19.83 33.83 2.75
CA PHE A 419 20.14 32.44 3.00
C PHE A 419 18.99 31.80 3.79
N ALA A 420 18.38 30.75 3.23
CA ALA A 420 17.19 30.11 3.76
C ALA A 420 17.55 29.13 4.88
N TRP A 421 17.76 29.63 6.11
CA TRP A 421 17.92 28.78 7.29
C TRP A 421 17.10 29.32 8.47
N ILE A 422 16.32 28.43 9.09
CA ILE A 422 15.90 28.50 10.49
C ILE A 422 16.74 27.49 11.26
#